data_AF-A0A520IJZ8-F1
#
_entry.id   AF-A0A520IJZ8-F1
#
_cell.length_a   1.000
_cell.length_b   1.000
_cell.length_c   1.000
_cell.angle_alpha   90.00
_cell.angle_beta   90.00
_cell.angle_gamma   90.00
#
_symmetry.space_group_name_H-M   'P 1'
#
loop_
_entity.id
_entity.type
_entity.pdbx_description
1 polymer ?
#
loop_
_entity_poly.entity_id
_entity_poly.type
_entity_poly.pdbx_seq_one_letter_code
_entity_poly.pdbx_strand_id
1 'polypeptide(L)'
;MSSDYSILVTAFMKIGASIRFVILSVFSAAICSTLSFGQAVAPKPLSKFQLSDLTDNYSSAYLSSVFDRTIPDDIQVLALGEVSHGGYEPIAFKANMVKYLVEKKGYRRILLEWADVGMMRALRHYLNDPKASDPAFIAKWVKDFQSVEAVSDVFPDLLNWIKQFNDRNPKDKVALMGFELGKEISVINLIVYKYLIPFDHKESQKWIYELSSDISDTEKIELLNKWFISNEAALKMKLIEPDFWWLKYYIRNAVDGIGHLIRVSKTLVEKTDAANLFRDSVLAENVKYLSRGVKTIVSAHNGHVIRGQVKYMGNYLNQYFKDKYYVIATDYSKQALVDINNQDSTTKHKQRYIRKTFPQTPSAAANRLNEKYGLSEAILFYQDIIDRKIGQDINAIDANGHHLYMPEYQKNVDALVIFSHIYPSGKLKSPN
;
A
#
# COMPACT_ATOMS: atom_id res chain seq x y z
N MET A 1 41.23 -7.11 46.58
CA MET A 1 39.97 -7.53 47.25
C MET A 1 40.16 -8.95 47.75
N SER A 2 40.73 -9.08 48.94
CA SER A 2 41.09 -10.35 49.58
C SER A 2 40.84 -10.24 51.09
N SER A 3 39.60 -9.88 51.44
CA SER A 3 39.14 -9.85 52.85
C SER A 3 37.77 -10.48 53.07
N ASP A 4 36.93 -10.63 52.04
CA ASP A 4 35.52 -10.98 52.26
C ASP A 4 35.20 -12.48 52.09
N TYR A 5 36.10 -13.27 51.49
CA TYR A 5 35.92 -14.73 51.35
C TYR A 5 36.22 -15.52 52.63
N SER A 6 36.97 -14.93 53.56
CA SER A 6 37.33 -15.58 54.83
C SER A 6 36.12 -15.75 55.76
N ILE A 7 35.18 -14.79 55.73
CA ILE A 7 34.04 -14.74 56.66
C ILE A 7 32.93 -15.75 56.28
N LEU A 8 32.77 -16.04 54.99
CA LEU A 8 31.75 -16.99 54.51
C LEU A 8 32.10 -18.45 54.80
N VAL A 9 33.39 -18.80 54.79
CA VAL A 9 33.84 -20.19 55.04
C VAL A 9 33.72 -20.54 56.53
N THR A 10 33.93 -19.58 57.44
CA THR A 10 33.79 -19.83 58.89
C THR A 10 32.33 -19.96 59.33
N ALA A 11 31.38 -19.32 58.64
CA ALA A 11 29.95 -19.48 58.91
C ALA A 11 29.40 -20.86 58.46
N PHE A 12 29.97 -21.45 57.41
CA PHE A 12 29.54 -22.75 56.87
C PHE A 12 29.91 -23.96 57.76
N MET A 13 30.84 -23.81 58.70
CA MET A 13 31.31 -24.90 59.58
C MET A 13 30.50 -25.08 60.88
N LYS A 14 29.57 -24.18 61.21
CA LYS A 14 28.72 -24.29 62.42
C LYS A 14 27.30 -24.80 62.16
N ILE A 15 26.99 -25.17 60.93
CA ILE A 15 25.66 -25.62 60.52
C ILE A 15 25.64 -27.16 60.49
N GLY A 16 24.77 -27.76 61.30
CA GLY A 16 24.65 -29.22 61.45
C GLY A 16 24.42 -29.94 60.12
N ALA A 17 24.91 -31.19 60.02
CA ALA A 17 24.95 -31.99 58.78
C ALA A 17 23.62 -32.05 58.02
N SER A 18 22.48 -31.97 58.72
CA SER A 18 21.13 -32.00 58.15
C SER A 18 20.80 -30.78 57.29
N ILE A 19 21.37 -29.60 57.59
CA ILE A 19 21.07 -28.35 56.85
C ILE A 19 21.97 -28.22 55.61
N ARG A 20 23.18 -28.82 55.62
CA ARG A 20 24.05 -28.89 54.42
C ARG A 20 23.41 -29.69 53.29
N PHE A 21 22.69 -30.76 53.60
CA PHE A 21 21.95 -31.55 52.61
C PHE A 21 20.77 -30.78 51.99
N VAL A 22 20.10 -29.93 52.76
CA VAL A 22 18.97 -29.11 52.27
C VAL A 22 19.47 -27.96 51.38
N ILE A 23 20.60 -27.33 51.71
CA ILE A 23 21.15 -26.26 50.87
C ILE A 23 21.73 -26.81 49.56
N LEU A 24 22.40 -27.97 49.59
CA LEU A 24 22.86 -28.64 48.36
C LEU A 24 21.68 -29.14 47.51
N SER A 25 20.60 -29.67 48.11
CA SER A 25 19.43 -30.11 47.33
C SER A 25 18.66 -28.94 46.72
N VAL A 26 18.57 -27.79 47.40
CA VAL A 26 17.95 -26.56 46.85
C VAL A 26 18.83 -25.93 45.75
N PHE A 27 20.16 -25.96 45.87
CA PHE A 27 21.05 -25.52 44.78
C PHE A 27 21.05 -26.48 43.59
N SER A 28 21.03 -27.80 43.81
CA SER A 28 20.89 -28.78 42.72
C SER A 28 19.53 -28.72 42.04
N ALA A 29 18.45 -28.44 42.77
CA ALA A 29 17.13 -28.22 42.19
C ALA A 29 17.05 -26.91 41.38
N ALA A 30 17.67 -25.82 41.85
CA ALA A 30 17.71 -24.54 41.13
C ALA A 30 18.61 -24.57 39.88
N ILE A 31 19.67 -25.39 39.88
CA ILE A 31 20.56 -25.58 38.72
C ILE A 31 19.95 -26.59 37.73
N CYS A 32 19.16 -27.57 38.17
CA CYS A 32 18.44 -28.48 37.27
C CYS A 32 17.17 -27.88 36.65
N SER A 33 16.57 -26.83 37.23
CA SER A 33 15.39 -26.16 36.64
C SER A 33 15.73 -25.07 35.62
N THR A 34 17.01 -24.77 35.39
CA THR A 34 17.45 -23.69 34.47
C THR A 34 18.17 -24.18 33.22
N LEU A 35 18.22 -25.50 32.99
CA LEU A 35 18.80 -26.11 31.78
C LEU A 35 17.80 -27.00 31.04
N SER A 36 16.54 -26.56 30.97
CA SER A 36 15.74 -26.84 29.76
C SER A 36 16.23 -25.85 28.70
N PHE A 37 17.34 -26.17 28.04
CA PHE A 37 17.55 -25.67 26.69
C PHE A 37 16.42 -26.28 25.86
N GLY A 38 15.26 -25.62 25.85
CA GLY A 38 14.22 -25.94 24.89
C GLY A 38 14.90 -25.93 23.53
N GLN A 39 14.98 -27.10 22.89
CA GLN A 39 15.46 -27.19 21.53
C GLN A 39 14.71 -26.12 20.75
N ALA A 40 15.44 -25.17 20.16
CA ALA A 40 14.82 -24.16 19.32
C ALA A 40 14.03 -24.93 18.25
N VAL A 41 12.70 -24.85 18.33
CA VAL A 41 11.83 -25.51 17.37
C VAL A 41 12.24 -24.98 16.00
N ALA A 42 12.67 -25.87 15.12
CA ALA A 42 13.09 -25.47 13.79
C ALA A 42 11.94 -24.68 13.13
N PRO A 43 12.20 -23.50 12.53
CA PRO A 43 11.14 -22.71 11.93
C PRO A 43 10.38 -23.53 10.89
N LYS A 44 9.06 -23.37 10.82
CA LYS A 44 8.22 -24.10 9.86
C LYS A 44 8.73 -23.91 8.42
N PRO A 45 8.61 -24.95 7.56
CA PRO A 45 8.91 -24.80 6.14
C PRO A 45 8.08 -23.66 5.53
N LEU A 46 8.72 -22.82 4.72
CA LEU A 46 8.06 -21.72 4.03
C LEU A 46 7.33 -22.23 2.79
N SER A 47 6.26 -21.54 2.41
CA SER A 47 5.55 -21.78 1.15
C SER A 47 6.50 -21.53 -0.02
N LYS A 48 6.71 -22.57 -0.84
CA LYS A 48 7.41 -22.46 -2.13
C LYS A 48 6.42 -22.03 -3.21
N PHE A 49 6.87 -21.22 -4.15
CA PHE A 49 6.13 -20.85 -5.35
C PHE A 49 7.04 -20.94 -6.57
N GLN A 50 6.46 -21.15 -7.73
CA GLN A 50 7.02 -20.74 -9.01
C GLN A 50 6.47 -19.34 -9.34
N LEU A 51 7.22 -18.52 -10.06
CA LEU A 51 6.78 -17.14 -10.36
C LEU A 51 5.36 -17.11 -10.99
N SER A 52 5.06 -18.05 -11.88
CA SER A 52 3.74 -18.22 -12.51
C SER A 52 2.61 -18.44 -11.50
N ASP A 53 2.88 -19.02 -10.33
CA ASP A 53 1.88 -19.22 -9.27
C ASP A 53 1.38 -17.89 -8.68
N LEU A 54 2.12 -16.80 -8.89
CA LEU A 54 1.81 -15.46 -8.41
C LEU A 54 1.44 -14.50 -9.55
N THR A 55 2.04 -14.66 -10.74
CA THR A 55 1.93 -13.70 -11.84
C THR A 55 0.96 -14.09 -12.94
N ASP A 56 0.57 -15.36 -13.05
CA ASP A 56 -0.25 -15.83 -14.17
C ASP A 56 -1.75 -15.76 -13.85
N ASN A 57 -2.57 -15.77 -14.90
CA ASN A 57 -4.03 -15.71 -14.78
C ASN A 57 -4.68 -16.90 -14.04
N TYR A 58 -3.93 -17.98 -13.83
CA TYR A 58 -4.38 -19.18 -13.11
C TYR A 58 -3.94 -19.22 -11.63
N SER A 59 -3.35 -18.13 -11.12
CA SER A 59 -2.80 -18.03 -9.76
C SER A 59 -3.84 -18.23 -8.63
N SER A 60 -5.15 -18.10 -8.92
CA SER A 60 -6.22 -18.11 -7.89
C SER A 60 -6.19 -19.36 -6.99
N ALA A 61 -5.89 -20.55 -7.53
CA ALA A 61 -5.81 -21.77 -6.75
C ALA A 61 -4.61 -21.77 -5.78
N TYR A 62 -3.44 -21.35 -6.27
CA TYR A 62 -2.24 -21.25 -5.43
C TYR A 62 -2.42 -20.18 -4.35
N LEU A 63 -2.87 -18.98 -4.72
CA LEU A 63 -3.14 -17.89 -3.79
C LEU A 63 -4.14 -18.31 -2.71
N SER A 64 -5.19 -19.05 -3.08
CA SER A 64 -6.12 -19.63 -2.09
C SER A 64 -5.42 -20.60 -1.14
N SER A 65 -4.56 -21.49 -1.65
CA SER A 65 -3.86 -22.47 -0.80
C SER A 65 -2.93 -21.82 0.24
N VAL A 66 -2.37 -20.65 -0.08
CA VAL A 66 -1.43 -19.92 0.77
C VAL A 66 -2.16 -18.96 1.71
N PHE A 67 -3.08 -18.15 1.20
CA PHE A 67 -3.59 -16.97 1.91
C PHE A 67 -4.94 -17.16 2.59
N ASP A 68 -5.71 -18.20 2.24
CA ASP A 68 -7.11 -18.30 2.70
C ASP A 68 -7.23 -18.46 4.22
N ARG A 69 -6.30 -19.21 4.83
CA ARG A 69 -6.22 -19.42 6.27
C ARG A 69 -5.48 -18.31 7.02
N THR A 70 -4.73 -17.47 6.32
CA THR A 70 -3.87 -16.45 6.94
C THR A 70 -4.49 -15.06 6.89
N ILE A 71 -5.39 -14.79 5.95
CA ILE A 71 -6.17 -13.55 5.88
C ILE A 71 -7.51 -13.79 6.59
N PRO A 72 -7.73 -13.19 7.78
CA PRO A 72 -9.02 -13.30 8.47
C PRO A 72 -10.19 -12.77 7.63
N ASP A 73 -11.38 -13.32 7.84
CA ASP A 73 -12.57 -12.95 7.04
C ASP A 73 -13.11 -11.55 7.37
N ASP A 74 -12.81 -11.03 8.56
CA ASP A 74 -13.27 -9.73 9.06
C ASP A 74 -12.31 -8.57 8.74
N ILE A 75 -11.22 -8.83 8.02
CA ILE A 75 -10.35 -7.78 7.47
C ILE A 75 -11.18 -6.88 6.57
N GLN A 76 -11.24 -5.59 6.92
CA GLN A 76 -12.02 -4.60 6.20
C GLN A 76 -11.18 -3.93 5.11
N VAL A 77 -9.91 -3.64 5.39
CA VAL A 77 -8.98 -3.03 4.45
C VAL A 77 -7.76 -3.91 4.32
N LEU A 78 -7.55 -4.46 3.11
CA LEU A 78 -6.34 -5.19 2.78
C LEU A 78 -5.49 -4.34 1.83
N ALA A 79 -4.30 -3.96 2.28
CA ALA A 79 -3.36 -3.18 1.51
C ALA A 79 -2.31 -4.08 0.85
N LEU A 80 -2.12 -3.87 -0.45
CA LEU A 80 -1.17 -4.53 -1.31
C LEU A 80 -0.09 -3.52 -1.71
N GLY A 81 1.10 -3.67 -1.13
CA GLY A 81 2.27 -2.87 -1.39
C GLY A 81 3.07 -3.38 -2.58
N GLU A 82 3.64 -2.47 -3.36
CA GLU A 82 4.68 -2.76 -4.35
C GLU A 82 6.00 -2.10 -3.95
N VAL A 83 7.11 -2.84 -4.13
CA VAL A 83 8.47 -2.33 -3.88
C VAL A 83 8.90 -1.29 -4.90
N SER A 84 8.26 -1.27 -6.07
CA SER A 84 8.51 -0.29 -7.13
C SER A 84 7.26 -0.11 -7.99
N HIS A 85 7.04 1.10 -8.50
CA HIS A 85 6.01 1.40 -9.49
C HIS A 85 6.33 0.86 -10.90
N GLY A 86 7.56 0.40 -11.15
CA GLY A 86 8.05 0.00 -12.46
C GLY A 86 8.43 -1.48 -12.58
N GLY A 87 8.02 -2.32 -11.63
CA GLY A 87 8.35 -3.75 -11.58
C GLY A 87 7.16 -4.63 -11.94
N TYR A 88 7.35 -5.57 -12.86
CA TYR A 88 6.33 -6.48 -13.36
C TYR A 88 5.82 -7.44 -12.28
N GLU A 89 6.71 -8.13 -11.56
CA GLU A 89 6.35 -9.19 -10.62
C GLU A 89 5.47 -8.67 -9.47
N PRO A 90 5.81 -7.55 -8.79
CA PRO A 90 4.93 -6.97 -7.79
C PRO A 90 3.57 -6.55 -8.37
N ILE A 91 3.55 -5.90 -9.53
CA ILE A 91 2.30 -5.41 -10.15
C ILE A 91 1.40 -6.57 -10.59
N ALA A 92 1.97 -7.60 -11.21
CA ALA A 92 1.27 -8.81 -11.62
C ALA A 92 0.74 -9.59 -10.41
N PHE A 93 1.56 -9.76 -9.36
CA PHE A 93 1.12 -10.37 -8.10
C PHE A 93 -0.08 -9.62 -7.51
N LYS A 94 -0.01 -8.29 -7.39
CA LYS A 94 -1.13 -7.49 -6.87
C LYS A 94 -2.39 -7.64 -7.72
N ALA A 95 -2.26 -7.67 -9.05
CA ALA A 95 -3.41 -7.87 -9.94
C ALA A 95 -4.08 -9.23 -9.73
N ASN A 96 -3.31 -10.31 -9.59
CA ASN A 96 -3.89 -11.64 -9.32
C ASN A 96 -4.42 -11.76 -7.90
N MET A 97 -3.79 -11.10 -6.93
CA MET A 97 -4.30 -11.02 -5.57
C MET A 97 -5.64 -10.28 -5.52
N VAL A 98 -5.82 -9.21 -6.31
CA VAL A 98 -7.12 -8.54 -6.47
C VAL A 98 -8.19 -9.51 -6.96
N LYS A 99 -7.91 -10.29 -8.01
CA LYS A 99 -8.88 -11.29 -8.54
C LYS A 99 -9.26 -12.30 -7.45
N TYR A 100 -8.27 -12.89 -6.78
CA TYR A 100 -8.48 -13.83 -5.68
C TYR A 100 -9.33 -13.23 -4.55
N LEU A 101 -8.99 -12.03 -4.07
CA LEU A 101 -9.69 -11.38 -2.96
C LEU A 101 -11.15 -11.04 -3.31
N VAL A 102 -11.42 -10.64 -4.56
CA VAL A 102 -12.78 -10.39 -5.02
C VAL A 102 -13.57 -11.70 -5.10
N GLU A 103 -13.01 -12.75 -5.73
CA GLU A 103 -13.72 -14.02 -5.96
C GLU A 103 -13.92 -14.83 -4.68
N LYS A 104 -12.92 -14.87 -3.81
CA LYS A 104 -12.87 -15.80 -2.67
C LYS A 104 -13.12 -15.13 -1.33
N LYS A 105 -12.76 -13.85 -1.18
CA LYS A 105 -12.83 -13.14 0.10
C LYS A 105 -13.85 -12.00 0.14
N GLY A 106 -14.63 -11.82 -0.92
CA GLY A 106 -15.79 -10.90 -0.95
C GLY A 106 -15.44 -9.41 -1.00
N TYR A 107 -14.25 -9.05 -1.48
CA TYR A 107 -13.87 -7.63 -1.64
C TYR A 107 -14.61 -6.99 -2.82
N ARG A 108 -15.08 -5.73 -2.65
CA ARG A 108 -15.88 -5.03 -3.68
C ARG A 108 -15.41 -3.60 -3.97
N ARG A 109 -14.42 -3.09 -3.23
CA ARG A 109 -13.75 -1.82 -3.55
C ARG A 109 -12.28 -2.09 -3.86
N ILE A 110 -11.79 -1.54 -4.95
CA ILE A 110 -10.37 -1.54 -5.30
C ILE A 110 -9.94 -0.09 -5.43
N LEU A 111 -9.02 0.33 -4.57
CA LEU A 111 -8.46 1.67 -4.55
C LEU A 111 -7.03 1.63 -5.07
N LEU A 112 -6.78 2.32 -6.18
CA LEU A 112 -5.44 2.46 -6.77
C LEU A 112 -4.85 3.81 -6.38
N GLU A 113 -3.53 3.85 -6.21
CA GLU A 113 -2.74 5.07 -5.92
C GLU A 113 -2.66 6.03 -7.12
N TRP A 114 -3.82 6.34 -7.71
CA TRP A 114 -4.02 7.29 -8.79
C TRP A 114 -5.19 8.20 -8.42
N ALA A 115 -5.28 9.36 -9.07
CA ALA A 115 -6.38 10.28 -8.80
C ALA A 115 -7.67 9.74 -9.41
N ASP A 116 -8.80 9.92 -8.72
CA ASP A 116 -10.08 9.40 -9.22
C ASP A 116 -10.59 10.16 -10.47
N VAL A 117 -10.10 11.38 -10.70
CA VAL A 117 -10.57 12.25 -11.78
C VAL A 117 -10.04 11.84 -13.16
N GLY A 118 -10.68 12.34 -14.23
CA GLY A 118 -10.25 12.10 -15.60
C GLY A 118 -10.38 10.63 -16.03
N MET A 119 -9.27 10.02 -16.44
CA MET A 119 -9.23 8.67 -17.01
C MET A 119 -9.70 7.58 -16.03
N MET A 120 -9.46 7.73 -14.73
CA MET A 120 -9.93 6.77 -13.72
C MET A 120 -11.45 6.79 -13.55
N ARG A 121 -12.04 7.99 -13.53
CA ARG A 121 -13.50 8.15 -13.51
C ARG A 121 -14.15 7.53 -14.74
N ALA A 122 -13.59 7.81 -15.92
CA ALA A 122 -14.08 7.25 -17.18
C ALA A 122 -14.01 5.72 -17.19
N LEU A 123 -12.88 5.16 -16.73
CA LEU A 123 -12.69 3.72 -16.60
C LEU A 123 -13.71 3.10 -15.64
N ARG A 124 -13.91 3.68 -14.45
CA ARG A 124 -14.93 3.18 -13.50
C ARG A 124 -16.32 3.12 -14.12
N HIS A 125 -16.74 4.15 -14.86
CA HIS A 125 -18.05 4.11 -15.52
C HIS A 125 -18.12 3.00 -16.57
N TYR A 126 -17.08 2.85 -17.40
CA TYR A 126 -17.00 1.75 -18.38
C TYR A 126 -17.08 0.37 -17.71
N LEU A 127 -16.33 0.16 -16.61
CA LEU A 127 -16.30 -1.11 -15.89
C LEU A 127 -17.62 -1.47 -15.20
N ASN A 128 -18.44 -0.48 -14.85
CA ASN A 128 -19.68 -0.68 -14.09
C ASN A 128 -20.95 -0.56 -14.94
N ASP A 129 -20.85 -0.08 -16.19
CA ASP A 129 -21.98 0.02 -17.12
C ASP A 129 -22.13 -1.26 -17.95
N PRO A 130 -23.21 -2.05 -17.78
CA PRO A 130 -23.43 -3.26 -18.57
C PRO A 130 -23.69 -2.96 -20.06
N LYS A 131 -24.02 -1.72 -20.43
CA LYS A 131 -24.21 -1.30 -21.82
C LYS A 131 -22.90 -0.85 -22.48
N ALA A 132 -21.86 -0.59 -21.71
CA ALA A 132 -20.55 -0.26 -22.26
C ALA A 132 -19.86 -1.54 -22.74
N SER A 133 -19.70 -1.67 -24.05
CA SER A 133 -19.19 -2.89 -24.71
C SER A 133 -18.14 -2.62 -25.79
N ASP A 134 -17.57 -1.40 -25.85
CA ASP A 134 -16.50 -1.07 -26.80
C ASP A 134 -15.25 -1.92 -26.51
N PRO A 135 -14.92 -2.92 -27.35
CA PRO A 135 -13.79 -3.81 -27.10
C PRO A 135 -12.44 -3.07 -27.13
N ALA A 136 -12.37 -1.88 -27.75
CA ALA A 136 -11.15 -1.09 -27.83
C ALA A 136 -10.94 -0.16 -26.63
N PHE A 137 -11.94 0.02 -25.75
CA PHE A 137 -11.87 1.00 -24.67
C PHE A 137 -10.67 0.77 -23.74
N ILE A 138 -10.48 -0.47 -23.26
CA ILE A 138 -9.40 -0.81 -22.33
C ILE A 138 -8.03 -0.66 -23.01
N ALA A 139 -7.88 -1.12 -24.25
CA ALA A 139 -6.64 -0.98 -25.00
C ALA A 139 -6.28 0.51 -25.23
N LYS A 140 -7.28 1.33 -25.58
CA LYS A 140 -7.12 2.78 -25.73
C LYS A 140 -6.78 3.44 -24.38
N TRP A 141 -7.46 3.04 -23.31
CA TRP A 141 -7.19 3.55 -21.97
C TRP A 141 -5.75 3.28 -21.55
N VAL A 142 -5.25 2.05 -21.73
CA VAL A 142 -3.85 1.69 -21.39
C VAL A 142 -2.86 2.50 -22.22
N LYS A 143 -3.10 2.63 -23.53
CA LYS A 143 -2.27 3.45 -24.43
C LYS A 143 -2.23 4.91 -23.99
N ASP A 144 -3.39 5.50 -23.72
CA ASP A 144 -3.52 6.92 -23.37
C ASP A 144 -2.98 7.23 -21.97
N PHE A 145 -3.04 6.25 -21.05
CA PHE A 145 -2.53 6.40 -19.69
C PHE A 145 -0.99 6.53 -19.69
N GLN A 146 -0.32 5.99 -20.73
CA GLN A 146 1.13 6.10 -20.94
C GLN A 146 1.93 5.80 -19.67
N SER A 147 1.58 4.69 -19.01
CA SER A 147 2.27 4.21 -17.81
C SER A 147 3.55 3.46 -18.15
N VAL A 148 4.22 2.93 -17.13
CA VAL A 148 5.36 2.02 -17.28
C VAL A 148 4.97 0.74 -18.03
N GLU A 149 5.95 0.01 -18.53
CA GLU A 149 5.70 -1.20 -19.33
C GLU A 149 4.97 -2.28 -18.53
N ALA A 150 5.36 -2.49 -17.27
CA ALA A 150 4.71 -3.44 -16.35
C ALA A 150 3.19 -3.22 -16.21
N VAL A 151 2.74 -1.97 -16.04
CA VAL A 151 1.31 -1.63 -15.97
C VAL A 151 0.62 -1.96 -17.29
N SER A 152 1.26 -1.65 -18.42
CA SER A 152 0.73 -1.91 -19.76
C SER A 152 0.59 -3.40 -20.06
N ASP A 153 1.49 -4.24 -19.53
CA ASP A 153 1.42 -5.70 -19.66
C ASP A 153 0.35 -6.32 -18.75
N VAL A 154 0.11 -5.77 -17.55
CA VAL A 154 -0.75 -6.39 -16.51
C VAL A 154 -2.20 -5.87 -16.54
N PHE A 155 -2.41 -4.57 -16.69
CA PHE A 155 -3.73 -3.97 -16.51
C PHE A 155 -4.78 -4.36 -17.55
N PRO A 156 -4.48 -4.57 -18.85
CA PRO A 156 -5.49 -4.99 -19.80
C PRO A 156 -6.26 -6.22 -19.32
N ASP A 157 -5.54 -7.23 -18.79
CA ASP A 157 -6.14 -8.45 -18.29
C ASP A 157 -6.98 -8.20 -17.02
N LEU A 158 -6.42 -7.49 -16.03
CA LEU A 158 -7.15 -7.14 -14.80
C LEU A 158 -8.45 -6.37 -15.09
N LEU A 159 -8.39 -5.37 -15.98
CA LEU A 159 -9.55 -4.53 -16.31
C LEU A 159 -10.62 -5.31 -17.07
N ASN A 160 -10.22 -6.18 -18.01
CA ASN A 160 -11.15 -7.09 -18.68
C ASN A 160 -11.79 -8.05 -17.69
N TRP A 161 -11.01 -8.60 -16.76
CA TRP A 161 -11.51 -9.49 -15.72
C TRP A 161 -12.52 -8.77 -14.81
N ILE A 162 -12.26 -7.54 -14.37
CA ILE A 162 -13.21 -6.74 -13.57
C ILE A 162 -14.50 -6.47 -14.36
N LYS A 163 -14.42 -6.10 -15.64
CA LYS A 163 -15.60 -5.88 -16.49
C LYS A 163 -16.46 -7.14 -16.57
N GLN A 164 -15.83 -8.27 -16.88
CA GLN A 164 -16.53 -9.57 -16.96
C GLN A 164 -17.13 -9.98 -15.61
N PHE A 165 -16.42 -9.75 -14.51
CA PHE A 165 -16.95 -10.00 -13.16
C PHE A 165 -18.20 -9.16 -12.90
N ASN A 166 -18.15 -7.86 -13.20
CA ASN A 166 -19.27 -6.94 -12.98
C ASN A 166 -20.48 -7.24 -13.86
N ASP A 167 -20.26 -7.67 -15.10
CA ASP A 167 -21.32 -8.06 -16.03
C ASP A 167 -22.04 -9.34 -15.57
N ARG A 168 -21.28 -10.31 -15.06
CA ARG A 168 -21.83 -11.55 -14.48
C ARG A 168 -22.52 -11.30 -13.13
N ASN A 169 -22.14 -10.25 -12.40
CA ASN A 169 -22.63 -9.94 -11.06
C ASN A 169 -23.29 -8.55 -10.98
N PRO A 170 -24.40 -8.30 -11.72
CA PRO A 170 -24.95 -6.95 -11.86
C PRO A 170 -25.45 -6.32 -10.55
N LYS A 171 -25.74 -7.13 -9.53
CA LYS A 171 -26.18 -6.70 -8.19
C LYS A 171 -25.06 -6.65 -7.15
N ASP A 172 -23.87 -7.12 -7.49
CA ASP A 172 -22.73 -7.28 -6.57
C ASP A 172 -21.41 -6.90 -7.27
N LYS A 173 -21.37 -5.67 -7.77
CA LYS A 173 -20.26 -5.18 -8.59
C LYS A 173 -19.07 -4.76 -7.75
N VAL A 174 -17.89 -4.92 -8.34
CA VAL A 174 -16.64 -4.28 -7.91
C VAL A 174 -16.59 -2.85 -8.43
N ALA A 175 -16.10 -1.93 -7.60
CA ALA A 175 -15.80 -0.56 -8.00
C ALA A 175 -14.30 -0.29 -7.91
N LEU A 176 -13.69 0.04 -9.05
CA LEU A 176 -12.31 0.51 -9.17
C LEU A 176 -12.28 2.04 -9.07
N MET A 177 -11.51 2.59 -8.13
CA MET A 177 -11.43 4.03 -7.86
C MET A 177 -9.99 4.46 -7.60
N GLY A 178 -9.72 5.74 -7.82
CA GLY A 178 -8.47 6.37 -7.41
C GLY A 178 -8.60 7.02 -6.03
N PHE A 179 -7.55 6.99 -5.20
CA PHE A 179 -7.54 7.67 -3.90
C PHE A 179 -6.52 8.80 -3.77
N GLU A 180 -5.75 9.09 -4.83
CA GLU A 180 -4.77 10.17 -4.84
C GLU A 180 -5.43 11.55 -5.02
N LEU A 181 -4.78 12.61 -4.55
CA LEU A 181 -5.21 14.01 -4.68
C LEU A 181 -5.39 14.43 -6.16
N GLY A 182 -4.44 14.04 -7.01
CA GLY A 182 -4.36 14.46 -8.41
C GLY A 182 -3.97 15.93 -8.58
N LYS A 183 -4.09 16.43 -9.82
CA LYS A 183 -3.92 17.87 -10.12
C LYS A 183 -5.17 18.62 -9.70
N GLU A 184 -5.01 19.61 -8.84
CA GLU A 184 -6.07 20.44 -8.27
C GLU A 184 -6.97 21.05 -9.35
N ILE A 185 -6.38 21.60 -10.42
CA ILE A 185 -7.15 22.20 -11.52
C ILE A 185 -8.08 21.18 -12.22
N SER A 186 -7.66 19.92 -12.34
CA SER A 186 -8.49 18.87 -12.93
C SER A 186 -9.69 18.53 -12.05
N VAL A 187 -9.52 18.56 -10.73
CA VAL A 187 -10.60 18.32 -9.76
C VAL A 187 -11.56 19.51 -9.73
N ILE A 188 -11.05 20.73 -9.71
CA ILE A 188 -11.84 21.97 -9.77
C ILE A 188 -12.67 22.01 -11.05
N ASN A 189 -12.07 21.72 -12.21
CA ASN A 189 -12.78 21.68 -13.48
C ASN A 189 -13.92 20.65 -13.43
N LEU A 190 -13.69 19.45 -12.88
CA LEU A 190 -14.75 18.46 -12.70
C LEU A 190 -15.89 19.00 -11.82
N ILE A 191 -15.57 19.68 -10.71
CA ILE A 191 -16.57 20.28 -9.82
C ILE A 191 -17.41 21.31 -10.57
N VAL A 192 -16.74 22.23 -11.28
CA VAL A 192 -17.38 23.30 -12.06
C VAL A 192 -18.33 22.73 -13.10
N TYR A 193 -17.84 21.83 -13.96
CA TYR A 193 -18.62 21.31 -15.08
C TYR A 193 -19.74 20.36 -14.64
N LYS A 194 -19.49 19.46 -13.67
CA LYS A 194 -20.46 18.43 -13.30
C LYS A 194 -21.48 18.91 -12.27
N TYR A 195 -21.12 19.82 -11.38
CA TYR A 195 -21.98 20.19 -10.25
C TYR A 195 -22.31 21.68 -10.22
N LEU A 196 -21.33 22.56 -10.38
CA LEU A 196 -21.54 24.01 -10.20
C LEU A 196 -22.46 24.60 -11.29
N ILE A 197 -22.12 24.40 -12.57
CA ILE A 197 -22.93 24.91 -13.70
C ILE A 197 -24.36 24.32 -13.71
N PRO A 198 -24.56 22.98 -13.55
CA PRO A 198 -25.92 22.42 -13.51
C PRO A 198 -26.72 22.78 -12.25
N PHE A 199 -26.03 23.16 -11.16
CA PHE A 199 -26.69 23.57 -9.93
C PHE A 199 -27.30 24.96 -10.06
N ASP A 200 -26.50 25.96 -10.46
CA ASP A 200 -26.92 27.34 -10.71
C ASP A 200 -26.06 27.98 -11.81
N HIS A 201 -26.61 28.05 -13.02
CA HIS A 201 -25.88 28.59 -14.17
C HIS A 201 -25.49 30.07 -14.00
N LYS A 202 -26.33 30.90 -13.37
CA LYS A 202 -26.07 32.34 -13.26
C LYS A 202 -24.96 32.60 -12.24
N GLU A 203 -25.08 32.00 -11.06
CA GLU A 203 -24.06 32.15 -10.03
C GLU A 203 -22.74 31.48 -10.47
N SER A 204 -22.81 30.42 -11.29
CA SER A 204 -21.61 29.73 -11.79
C SER A 204 -20.64 30.61 -12.56
N GLN A 205 -21.13 31.60 -13.30
CA GLN A 205 -20.27 32.50 -14.08
C GLN A 205 -19.35 33.32 -13.19
N LYS A 206 -19.86 33.79 -12.05
CA LYS A 206 -19.07 34.50 -11.04
C LYS A 206 -17.99 33.61 -10.44
N TRP A 207 -18.36 32.39 -10.04
CA TRP A 207 -17.41 31.43 -9.46
C TRP A 207 -16.32 31.02 -10.44
N ILE A 208 -16.68 30.79 -11.71
CA ILE A 208 -15.70 30.47 -12.76
C ILE A 208 -14.71 31.62 -12.93
N TYR A 209 -15.20 32.85 -12.99
CA TYR A 209 -14.35 34.03 -13.10
C TYR A 209 -13.39 34.14 -11.91
N GLU A 210 -13.90 34.07 -10.68
CA GLU A 210 -13.09 34.16 -9.45
C GLU A 210 -12.04 33.04 -9.37
N LEU A 211 -12.42 31.77 -9.64
CA LEU A 211 -11.50 30.63 -9.62
C LEU A 211 -10.44 30.66 -10.73
N SER A 212 -10.73 31.35 -11.84
CA SER A 212 -9.79 31.56 -12.95
C SER A 212 -8.90 32.80 -12.80
N SER A 213 -9.20 33.66 -11.83
CA SER A 213 -8.46 34.89 -11.57
C SER A 213 -7.13 34.61 -10.85
N ASP A 214 -6.22 35.58 -10.88
CA ASP A 214 -4.93 35.52 -10.17
C ASP A 214 -5.14 35.82 -8.67
N ILE A 215 -5.73 34.85 -7.97
CA ILE A 215 -5.96 34.87 -6.52
C ILE A 215 -5.05 33.84 -5.84
N SER A 216 -4.75 34.07 -4.57
CA SER A 216 -3.91 33.16 -3.79
C SER A 216 -4.56 31.78 -3.62
N ASP A 217 -3.74 30.77 -3.37
CA ASP A 217 -4.21 29.40 -3.11
C ASP A 217 -5.11 29.31 -1.86
N THR A 218 -4.86 30.15 -0.84
CA THR A 218 -5.74 30.25 0.34
C THR A 218 -7.12 30.80 -0.05
N GLU A 219 -7.16 31.86 -0.87
CA GLU A 219 -8.43 32.43 -1.35
C GLU A 219 -9.20 31.40 -2.19
N LYS A 220 -8.54 30.59 -3.02
CA LYS A 220 -9.19 29.48 -3.76
C LYS A 220 -9.83 28.46 -2.82
N ILE A 221 -9.16 28.09 -1.73
CA ILE A 221 -9.71 27.18 -0.71
C ILE A 221 -10.95 27.81 -0.04
N GLU A 222 -10.86 29.07 0.37
CA GLU A 222 -11.98 29.78 1.01
C GLU A 222 -13.18 29.87 0.07
N LEU A 223 -12.95 30.18 -1.20
CA LEU A 223 -13.94 30.20 -2.25
C LEU A 223 -14.63 28.83 -2.38
N LEU A 224 -13.89 27.75 -2.62
CA LEU A 224 -14.47 26.40 -2.76
C LEU A 224 -15.30 25.98 -1.54
N ASN A 225 -14.78 26.22 -0.34
CA ASN A 225 -15.47 25.89 0.90
C ASN A 225 -16.74 26.72 1.10
N LYS A 226 -16.65 28.04 0.86
CA LYS A 226 -17.79 28.95 0.97
C LYS A 226 -18.90 28.55 0.01
N TRP A 227 -18.57 28.23 -1.23
CA TRP A 227 -19.55 27.74 -2.21
C TRP A 227 -20.22 26.44 -1.72
N PHE A 228 -19.44 25.44 -1.33
CA PHE A 228 -19.98 24.14 -0.94
C PHE A 228 -20.87 24.25 0.30
N ILE A 229 -20.39 24.90 1.36
CA ILE A 229 -21.13 25.05 2.64
C ILE A 229 -22.43 25.83 2.43
N SER A 230 -22.39 26.95 1.69
CA SER A 230 -23.58 27.78 1.45
C SER A 230 -24.67 27.05 0.68
N ASN A 231 -24.29 26.05 -0.12
CA ASN A 231 -25.20 25.31 -0.99
C ASN A 231 -25.46 23.86 -0.53
N GLU A 232 -24.84 23.39 0.55
CA GLU A 232 -24.80 21.96 0.89
C GLU A 232 -26.19 21.36 1.05
N ALA A 233 -27.08 22.04 1.79
CA ALA A 233 -28.44 21.57 2.02
C ALA A 233 -29.25 21.48 0.70
N ALA A 234 -29.13 22.48 -0.16
CA ALA A 234 -29.80 22.51 -1.46
C ALA A 234 -29.22 21.45 -2.42
N LEU A 235 -27.90 21.29 -2.45
CA LEU A 235 -27.20 20.25 -3.21
C LEU A 235 -27.64 18.85 -2.78
N LYS A 236 -27.76 18.61 -1.47
CA LYS A 236 -28.23 17.33 -0.91
C LYS A 236 -29.68 17.00 -1.31
N MET A 237 -30.53 18.01 -1.48
CA MET A 237 -31.91 17.81 -1.94
C MET A 237 -32.01 17.60 -3.45
N LYS A 238 -31.15 18.26 -4.24
CA LYS A 238 -31.19 18.24 -5.72
C LYS A 238 -30.44 17.05 -6.33
N LEU A 239 -29.36 16.58 -5.70
CA LEU A 239 -28.55 15.47 -6.18
C LEU A 239 -29.00 14.14 -5.57
N ILE A 240 -28.88 13.06 -6.34
CA ILE A 240 -28.98 11.70 -5.79
C ILE A 240 -27.81 11.43 -4.83
N GLU A 241 -28.00 10.52 -3.88
CA GLU A 241 -26.99 10.22 -2.84
C GLU A 241 -25.58 9.94 -3.41
N PRO A 242 -25.41 9.12 -4.46
CA PRO A 242 -24.07 8.84 -4.99
C PRO A 242 -23.37 10.07 -5.56
N ASP A 243 -24.10 10.97 -6.23
CA ASP A 243 -23.53 12.18 -6.81
C ASP A 243 -23.16 13.20 -5.74
N PHE A 244 -24.02 13.36 -4.71
CA PHE A 244 -23.69 14.22 -3.57
C PHE A 244 -22.49 13.68 -2.78
N TRP A 245 -22.39 12.36 -2.63
CA TRP A 245 -21.24 11.69 -2.01
C TRP A 245 -19.94 11.93 -2.79
N TRP A 246 -19.97 11.83 -4.12
CA TRP A 246 -18.82 12.14 -4.96
C TRP A 246 -18.47 13.63 -4.94
N LEU A 247 -19.45 14.53 -4.93
CA LEU A 247 -19.19 15.96 -4.81
C LEU A 247 -18.40 16.29 -3.54
N LYS A 248 -18.82 15.74 -2.39
CA LYS A 248 -18.07 15.89 -1.13
C LYS A 248 -16.63 15.40 -1.22
N TYR A 249 -16.42 14.24 -1.85
CA TYR A 249 -15.07 13.70 -2.08
C TYR A 249 -14.22 14.64 -2.93
N TYR A 250 -14.77 15.17 -4.02
CA TYR A 250 -14.04 16.05 -4.94
C TYR A 250 -13.76 17.42 -4.33
N ILE A 251 -14.71 18.01 -3.58
CA ILE A 251 -14.48 19.27 -2.86
C ILE A 251 -13.34 19.11 -1.86
N ARG A 252 -13.36 18.04 -1.05
CA ARG A 252 -12.28 17.76 -0.10
C ARG A 252 -10.93 17.59 -0.81
N ASN A 253 -10.88 16.78 -1.88
CA ASN A 253 -9.62 16.58 -2.62
C ASN A 253 -9.12 17.84 -3.32
N ALA A 254 -10.00 18.72 -3.80
CA ALA A 254 -9.57 20.00 -4.36
C ALA A 254 -8.93 20.89 -3.29
N VAL A 255 -9.57 21.01 -2.13
CA VAL A 255 -9.05 21.79 -0.99
C VAL A 255 -7.73 21.22 -0.48
N ASP A 256 -7.67 19.91 -0.23
CA ASP A 256 -6.47 19.24 0.27
C ASP A 256 -5.35 19.24 -0.77
N GLY A 257 -5.68 19.14 -2.06
CA GLY A 257 -4.72 19.25 -3.17
C GLY A 257 -4.04 20.62 -3.19
N ILE A 258 -4.81 21.70 -3.07
CA ILE A 258 -4.26 23.07 -2.93
C ILE A 258 -3.45 23.17 -1.62
N GLY A 259 -3.96 22.62 -0.51
CA GLY A 259 -3.27 22.60 0.77
C GLY A 259 -1.91 21.89 0.72
N HIS A 260 -1.80 20.84 -0.10
CA HIS A 260 -0.54 20.14 -0.36
C HIS A 260 0.42 21.03 -1.16
N LEU A 261 -0.05 21.70 -2.22
CA LEU A 261 0.76 22.64 -3.01
C LEU A 261 1.34 23.78 -2.17
N ILE A 262 0.55 24.37 -1.26
CA ILE A 262 1.01 25.41 -0.32
C ILE A 262 2.17 24.92 0.55
N ARG A 263 2.22 23.63 0.88
CA ARG A 263 3.28 23.03 1.70
C ARG A 263 4.52 22.72 0.87
N VAL A 264 4.35 22.30 -0.38
CA VAL A 264 5.45 22.04 -1.32
C VAL A 264 6.15 23.33 -1.76
N SER A 265 5.42 24.42 -2.00
CA SER A 265 5.96 25.69 -2.53
C SER A 265 6.83 26.49 -1.54
N LYS A 266 6.91 26.09 -0.27
CA LYS A 266 7.70 26.77 0.77
C LYS A 266 9.03 26.02 1.01
N THR A 267 10.05 26.40 0.25
CA THR A 267 11.38 25.77 0.07
C THR A 267 12.29 25.64 1.32
N LEU A 268 12.07 24.64 2.18
CA LEU A 268 13.10 24.13 3.12
C LEU A 268 13.02 22.59 3.21
N VAL A 269 14.17 21.92 3.35
CA VAL A 269 14.31 20.44 3.42
C VAL A 269 13.49 19.81 4.56
N GLU A 270 13.31 20.52 5.68
CA GLU A 270 12.42 20.08 6.78
C GLU A 270 10.92 20.11 6.41
N LYS A 271 10.54 20.80 5.32
CA LYS A 271 9.14 20.98 4.88
C LYS A 271 8.69 19.99 3.82
N THR A 272 9.60 19.31 3.11
CA THR A 272 9.24 18.20 2.20
C THR A 272 8.66 17.03 2.97
N ASP A 273 9.15 16.77 4.19
CA ASP A 273 8.57 15.75 5.07
C ASP A 273 7.18 16.16 5.56
N ALA A 274 6.98 17.44 5.92
CA ALA A 274 5.67 17.95 6.30
C ALA A 274 4.63 17.86 5.16
N ALA A 275 5.05 18.11 3.91
CA ALA A 275 4.20 17.96 2.74
C ALA A 275 3.84 16.48 2.50
N ASN A 276 4.82 15.57 2.58
CA ASN A 276 4.60 14.13 2.43
C ASN A 276 3.70 13.55 3.54
N LEU A 277 3.93 13.94 4.80
CA LEU A 277 3.08 13.55 5.94
C LEU A 277 1.66 14.10 5.82
N PHE A 278 1.51 15.32 5.30
CA PHE A 278 0.19 15.88 5.02
C PHE A 278 -0.49 15.08 3.91
N ARG A 279 0.18 14.85 2.77
CA ARG A 279 -0.34 14.05 1.66
C ARG A 279 -0.84 12.70 2.17
N ASP A 280 0.00 11.94 2.86
CA ASP A 280 -0.34 10.60 3.34
C ASP A 280 -1.49 10.58 4.36
N SER A 281 -1.65 11.63 5.16
CA SER A 281 -2.82 11.76 6.04
C SER A 281 -4.12 11.97 5.24
N VAL A 282 -4.07 12.77 4.17
CA VAL A 282 -5.20 12.94 3.25
C VAL A 282 -5.49 11.65 2.48
N LEU A 283 -4.48 10.92 2.03
CA LEU A 283 -4.67 9.62 1.36
C LEU A 283 -5.36 8.60 2.26
N ALA A 284 -4.99 8.57 3.55
CA ALA A 284 -5.67 7.73 4.52
C ALA A 284 -7.14 8.11 4.68
N GLU A 285 -7.46 9.41 4.74
CA GLU A 285 -8.85 9.89 4.77
C GLU A 285 -9.61 9.63 3.46
N ASN A 286 -8.94 9.62 2.31
CA ASN A 286 -9.50 9.18 1.04
C ASN A 286 -9.85 7.70 1.05
N VAL A 287 -8.93 6.84 1.49
CA VAL A 287 -9.18 5.39 1.64
C VAL A 287 -10.36 5.14 2.59
N LYS A 288 -10.40 5.81 3.75
CA LYS A 288 -11.49 5.69 4.72
C LYS A 288 -12.83 6.10 4.13
N TYR A 289 -12.88 7.25 3.46
CA TYR A 289 -14.08 7.78 2.82
C TYR A 289 -14.60 6.89 1.69
N LEU A 290 -13.69 6.41 0.82
CA LEU A 290 -14.03 5.58 -0.33
C LEU A 290 -14.39 4.14 0.04
N SER A 291 -13.89 3.63 1.17
CA SER A 291 -14.21 2.29 1.65
C SER A 291 -15.68 2.14 2.05
N ARG A 292 -16.29 3.17 2.67
CA ARG A 292 -17.70 3.18 3.11
C ARG A 292 -18.14 1.92 3.89
N GLY A 293 -17.28 1.33 4.71
CA GLY A 293 -17.62 0.09 5.43
C GLY A 293 -17.57 -1.19 4.61
N VAL A 294 -17.30 -1.10 3.31
CA VAL A 294 -17.17 -2.25 2.39
C VAL A 294 -15.75 -2.82 2.50
N LYS A 295 -15.59 -4.13 2.25
CA LYS A 295 -14.27 -4.75 2.14
C LYS A 295 -13.50 -4.15 0.96
N THR A 296 -12.38 -3.52 1.27
CA THR A 296 -11.59 -2.69 0.36
C THR A 296 -10.18 -3.22 0.18
N ILE A 297 -9.75 -3.31 -1.07
CA ILE A 297 -8.36 -3.54 -1.45
C ILE A 297 -7.72 -2.18 -1.73
N VAL A 298 -6.59 -1.89 -1.11
CA VAL A 298 -5.77 -0.72 -1.41
C VAL A 298 -4.51 -1.21 -2.12
N SER A 299 -4.23 -0.72 -3.32
CA SER A 299 -3.01 -1.07 -4.06
C SER A 299 -2.18 0.19 -4.26
N ALA A 300 -0.99 0.20 -3.66
CA ALA A 300 -0.09 1.36 -3.62
C ALA A 300 1.37 0.92 -3.42
N HIS A 301 2.29 1.88 -3.40
CA HIS A 301 3.68 1.64 -3.04
C HIS A 301 3.84 1.17 -1.58
N ASN A 302 4.88 0.36 -1.30
CA ASN A 302 5.21 -0.13 0.05
C ASN A 302 5.22 1.00 1.09
N GLY A 303 5.87 2.13 0.76
CA GLY A 303 5.99 3.28 1.66
C GLY A 303 4.65 3.89 2.08
N HIS A 304 3.58 3.68 1.32
CA HIS A 304 2.24 4.15 1.67
C HIS A 304 1.43 3.12 2.47
N VAL A 305 1.71 1.82 2.36
CA VAL A 305 0.85 0.78 2.96
C VAL A 305 1.39 0.16 4.23
N ILE A 306 2.70 0.21 4.47
CA ILE A 306 3.27 -0.38 5.69
C ILE A 306 2.80 0.38 6.92
N ARG A 307 2.73 -0.32 8.06
CA ARG A 307 2.29 0.30 9.32
C ARG A 307 3.26 1.37 9.79
N GLY A 308 4.57 1.12 9.71
CA GLY A 308 5.66 2.09 9.91
C GLY A 308 5.67 2.86 11.24
N GLN A 309 6.83 3.39 11.64
CA GLN A 309 6.89 4.37 12.74
C GLN A 309 6.42 5.76 12.31
N VAL A 310 6.77 6.12 11.08
CA VAL A 310 6.42 7.40 10.49
C VAL A 310 4.93 7.39 10.16
N LYS A 311 4.25 8.52 10.37
CA LYS A 311 2.83 8.69 10.05
C LYS A 311 2.59 8.78 8.53
N TYR A 312 3.03 7.77 7.78
CA TYR A 312 2.60 7.52 6.41
C TYR A 312 1.17 6.94 6.40
N MET A 313 0.59 6.79 5.23
CA MET A 313 -0.82 6.42 5.07
C MET A 313 -1.16 5.12 5.83
N GLY A 314 -0.34 4.09 5.72
CA GLY A 314 -0.53 2.80 6.39
C GLY A 314 -0.54 2.90 7.91
N ASN A 315 0.19 3.85 8.50
CA ASN A 315 0.15 4.13 9.93
C ASN A 315 -1.22 4.67 10.35
N TYR A 316 -1.75 5.67 9.63
CA TYR A 316 -3.08 6.24 9.90
C TYR A 316 -4.19 5.21 9.70
N LEU A 317 -4.08 4.39 8.65
CA LEU A 317 -5.03 3.31 8.38
C LEU A 317 -4.99 2.25 9.49
N ASN A 318 -3.80 1.87 9.96
CA ASN A 318 -3.65 0.96 11.09
C ASN A 318 -4.26 1.52 12.38
N GLN A 319 -4.08 2.81 12.67
CA GLN A 319 -4.69 3.44 13.85
C GLN A 319 -6.22 3.41 13.81
N TYR A 320 -6.80 3.61 12.62
CA TYR A 320 -8.25 3.66 12.44
C TYR A 320 -8.91 2.27 12.37
N PHE A 321 -8.38 1.39 11.50
CA PHE A 321 -8.96 0.06 11.25
C PHE A 321 -8.42 -1.02 12.21
N LYS A 322 -7.28 -0.78 12.87
CA LYS A 322 -6.65 -1.69 13.85
C LYS A 322 -6.48 -3.09 13.25
N ASP A 323 -6.98 -4.11 13.94
CA ASP A 323 -6.89 -5.52 13.52
C ASP A 323 -7.63 -5.81 12.20
N LYS A 324 -8.47 -4.89 11.71
CA LYS A 324 -9.14 -4.98 10.40
C LYS A 324 -8.31 -4.40 9.25
N TYR A 325 -7.09 -3.96 9.51
CA TYR A 325 -6.11 -3.56 8.50
C TYR A 325 -5.08 -4.68 8.31
N TYR A 326 -4.98 -5.21 7.09
CA TYR A 326 -4.03 -6.27 6.73
C TYR A 326 -3.10 -5.78 5.62
N VAL A 327 -1.80 -5.99 5.76
CA VAL A 327 -0.78 -5.47 4.83
C VAL A 327 0.02 -6.62 4.24
N ILE A 328 0.02 -6.71 2.91
CA ILE A 328 0.94 -7.56 2.15
C ILE A 328 1.86 -6.64 1.38
N ALA A 329 3.17 -6.71 1.64
CA ALA A 329 4.17 -5.99 0.87
C ALA A 329 4.93 -6.96 -0.04
N THR A 330 5.60 -6.41 -1.05
CA THR A 330 6.53 -7.15 -1.89
C THR A 330 7.96 -6.69 -1.64
N ASP A 331 8.94 -7.53 -1.92
CA ASP A 331 10.36 -7.21 -1.83
C ASP A 331 11.18 -8.03 -2.85
N TYR A 332 12.49 -7.77 -2.96
CA TYR A 332 13.40 -8.54 -3.78
C TYR A 332 14.71 -8.88 -3.06
N SER A 333 15.28 -10.06 -3.35
CA SER A 333 16.46 -10.56 -2.62
C SER A 333 17.79 -10.42 -3.37
N LYS A 334 17.78 -10.21 -4.70
CA LYS A 334 18.99 -10.06 -5.51
C LYS A 334 19.05 -8.69 -6.17
N GLN A 335 18.21 -8.44 -7.16
CA GLN A 335 18.27 -7.22 -7.96
C GLN A 335 16.92 -6.86 -8.57
N ALA A 336 16.65 -5.56 -8.70
CA ALA A 336 15.48 -5.04 -9.40
C ALA A 336 15.89 -4.18 -10.59
N LEU A 337 15.52 -4.59 -11.80
CA LEU A 337 15.53 -3.75 -13.00
C LEU A 337 14.11 -3.20 -13.19
N VAL A 338 13.93 -1.90 -13.07
CA VAL A 338 12.59 -1.28 -13.09
C VAL A 338 12.55 -0.02 -13.94
N ASP A 339 11.37 0.29 -14.45
CA ASP A 339 11.10 1.58 -15.10
C ASP A 339 10.93 2.68 -14.05
N ILE A 340 11.63 3.80 -14.22
CA ILE A 340 11.53 5.01 -13.39
C ILE A 340 11.28 6.24 -14.26
N ASN A 341 10.72 7.29 -13.69
CA ASN A 341 10.53 8.57 -14.35
C ASN A 341 11.85 9.11 -14.89
N ASN A 342 11.86 9.48 -16.17
CA ASN A 342 12.98 10.18 -16.77
C ASN A 342 12.98 11.65 -16.34
N GLN A 343 13.85 12.02 -15.40
CA GLN A 343 13.96 13.39 -14.88
C GLN A 343 14.46 14.39 -15.95
N ASP A 344 15.11 13.93 -17.02
CA ASP A 344 15.62 14.77 -18.12
C ASP A 344 14.59 14.99 -19.26
N SER A 345 13.36 14.46 -19.08
CA SER A 345 12.30 14.54 -20.07
C SER A 345 11.60 15.91 -20.06
N THR A 346 12.08 16.84 -20.88
CA THR A 346 11.39 18.11 -21.17
C THR A 346 10.27 17.93 -22.20
N THR A 347 9.05 17.71 -21.70
CA THR A 347 7.68 17.92 -22.23
C THR A 347 7.24 17.65 -23.68
N LYS A 348 8.07 17.38 -24.70
CA LYS A 348 7.54 16.98 -26.03
C LYS A 348 8.46 15.95 -26.70
N HIS A 349 8.03 14.68 -26.69
CA HIS A 349 8.62 13.52 -27.38
C HIS A 349 9.90 12.86 -26.81
N LYS A 350 10.27 13.10 -25.55
CA LYS A 350 11.30 12.29 -24.87
C LYS A 350 10.69 11.04 -24.22
N GLN A 351 11.49 9.98 -24.15
CA GLN A 351 11.17 8.73 -23.45
C GLN A 351 10.78 9.05 -21.99
N ARG A 352 9.52 8.81 -21.61
CA ARG A 352 8.96 9.18 -20.28
C ARG A 352 9.57 8.40 -19.12
N TYR A 353 9.98 7.16 -19.38
CA TYR A 353 10.58 6.27 -18.39
C TYR A 353 11.93 5.73 -18.87
N ILE A 354 12.88 5.62 -17.96
CA ILE A 354 14.17 4.96 -18.19
C ILE A 354 14.26 3.72 -17.31
N ARG A 355 15.05 2.73 -17.73
CA ARG A 355 15.31 1.54 -16.92
C ARG A 355 16.51 1.76 -16.03
N LYS A 356 16.38 1.44 -14.75
CA LYS A 356 17.48 1.50 -13.80
C LYS A 356 17.51 0.22 -12.97
N THR A 357 18.73 -0.21 -12.67
CA THR A 357 19.00 -1.40 -11.88
C THR A 357 19.34 -1.02 -10.45
N PHE A 358 18.73 -1.70 -9.50
CA PHE A 358 18.90 -1.49 -8.07
C PHE A 358 19.38 -2.78 -7.42
N PRO A 359 20.52 -2.76 -6.70
CA PRO A 359 20.93 -3.90 -5.89
C PRO A 359 19.97 -4.05 -4.70
N GLN A 360 19.99 -5.20 -4.04
CA GLN A 360 19.35 -5.37 -2.74
C GLN A 360 20.05 -4.52 -1.66
N THR A 361 19.31 -4.06 -0.64
CA THR A 361 19.89 -3.41 0.55
C THR A 361 20.26 -4.45 1.62
N PRO A 362 21.51 -4.47 2.14
CA PRO A 362 21.98 -5.53 3.04
C PRO A 362 21.11 -5.78 4.28
N SER A 363 20.49 -4.73 4.83
CA SER A 363 19.62 -4.83 5.99
C SER A 363 18.21 -5.31 5.67
N ALA A 364 17.77 -5.34 4.42
CA ALA A 364 16.44 -5.78 4.04
C ALA A 364 16.17 -7.23 4.47
N ALA A 365 14.94 -7.50 4.89
CA ALA A 365 14.45 -8.82 5.28
C ALA A 365 14.70 -9.86 4.18
N ALA A 366 14.46 -9.47 2.93
CA ALA A 366 14.71 -10.31 1.76
C ALA A 366 16.19 -10.72 1.62
N ASN A 367 17.11 -9.79 1.85
CA ASN A 367 18.54 -10.09 1.80
C ASN A 367 18.97 -11.00 2.95
N ARG A 368 18.58 -10.65 4.18
CA ARG A 368 18.91 -11.46 5.37
C ARG A 368 18.37 -12.88 5.26
N LEU A 369 17.19 -13.05 4.68
CA LEU A 369 16.63 -14.37 4.39
C LEU A 369 17.53 -15.15 3.42
N ASN A 370 17.95 -14.51 2.32
CA ASN A 370 18.80 -15.12 1.31
C ASN A 370 20.21 -15.46 1.86
N GLU A 371 20.86 -14.53 2.56
CA GLU A 371 22.20 -14.75 3.13
C GLU A 371 22.22 -15.84 4.21
N LYS A 372 21.22 -15.86 5.10
CA LYS A 372 21.21 -16.75 6.26
C LYS A 372 20.68 -18.14 5.91
N TYR A 373 19.75 -18.25 4.95
CA TYR A 373 19.04 -19.49 4.66
C TYR A 373 19.15 -19.97 3.20
N GLY A 374 19.80 -19.21 2.32
CA GLY A 374 19.89 -19.53 0.89
C GLY A 374 18.55 -19.43 0.15
N LEU A 375 17.60 -18.69 0.72
CA LEU A 375 16.24 -18.54 0.18
C LEU A 375 16.11 -17.17 -0.50
N SER A 376 16.22 -17.15 -1.82
CA SER A 376 16.05 -15.94 -2.62
C SER A 376 14.59 -15.61 -2.97
N GLU A 377 13.67 -16.54 -2.71
CA GLU A 377 12.23 -16.40 -2.97
C GLU A 377 11.46 -17.02 -1.81
N ALA A 378 10.46 -16.29 -1.31
CA ALA A 378 9.59 -16.78 -0.24
C ALA A 378 8.35 -15.92 -0.07
N ILE A 379 7.30 -16.52 0.51
CA ILE A 379 6.23 -15.78 1.18
C ILE A 379 6.46 -15.94 2.67
N LEU A 380 6.70 -14.83 3.37
CA LEU A 380 6.89 -14.81 4.82
C LEU A 380 5.66 -14.18 5.46
N PHE A 381 5.00 -14.90 6.36
CA PHE A 381 4.04 -14.28 7.27
C PHE A 381 4.78 -13.66 8.45
N TYR A 382 4.14 -12.73 9.16
CA TYR A 382 4.76 -12.03 10.28
C TYR A 382 5.45 -12.97 11.28
N GLN A 383 4.81 -14.10 11.62
CA GLN A 383 5.39 -15.06 12.55
C GLN A 383 6.66 -15.74 11.99
N ASP A 384 6.73 -15.99 10.68
CA ASP A 384 7.92 -16.56 10.04
C ASP A 384 9.12 -15.61 10.17
N ILE A 385 8.87 -14.31 10.10
CA ILE A 385 9.89 -13.27 10.26
C ILE A 385 10.45 -13.30 11.68
N ILE A 386 9.57 -13.36 12.68
CA ILE A 386 9.92 -13.43 14.10
C ILE A 386 10.66 -14.74 14.43
N ASP A 387 10.12 -15.89 14.03
CA ASP A 387 10.69 -17.21 14.33
C ASP A 387 12.08 -17.39 13.72
N ARG A 388 12.33 -16.78 12.56
CA ARG A 388 13.63 -16.83 11.86
C ARG A 388 14.61 -15.75 12.32
N LYS A 389 14.18 -14.82 13.17
CA LYS A 389 14.98 -13.67 13.63
C LYS A 389 15.59 -12.91 12.44
N ILE A 390 14.77 -12.64 11.44
CA ILE A 390 15.09 -11.76 10.31
C ILE A 390 14.44 -10.41 10.61
N GLY A 391 15.20 -9.31 10.55
CA GLY A 391 14.60 -7.99 10.79
C GLY A 391 13.61 -7.61 9.68
N GLN A 392 12.73 -6.66 9.97
CA GLN A 392 11.54 -6.32 9.17
C GLN A 392 11.75 -5.18 8.17
N ASP A 393 12.99 -4.95 7.79
CA ASP A 393 13.35 -3.87 6.90
C ASP A 393 12.95 -4.22 5.46
N ILE A 394 12.33 -3.31 4.72
CA ILE A 394 11.80 -3.61 3.37
C ILE A 394 12.38 -2.62 2.36
N ASN A 395 12.76 -3.12 1.18
CA ASN A 395 13.17 -2.23 0.09
C ASN A 395 11.98 -1.37 -0.41
N ALA A 396 12.31 -0.24 -0.99
CA ALA A 396 11.38 0.62 -1.70
C ALA A 396 12.12 1.38 -2.80
N ILE A 397 11.53 1.51 -3.98
CA ILE A 397 12.09 2.25 -5.11
C ILE A 397 11.00 3.20 -5.56
N ASP A 398 11.20 4.49 -5.31
CA ASP A 398 10.20 5.50 -5.68
C ASP A 398 10.11 5.68 -7.22
N ALA A 399 9.09 6.39 -7.68
CA ALA A 399 8.87 6.62 -9.10
C ALA A 399 10.03 7.39 -9.78
N ASN A 400 10.89 8.07 -9.02
CA ASN A 400 12.02 8.85 -9.53
C ASN A 400 13.35 8.06 -9.47
N GLY A 401 13.33 6.83 -8.97
CA GLY A 401 14.49 5.95 -8.87
C GLY A 401 15.41 6.23 -7.71
N HIS A 402 14.88 6.80 -6.62
CA HIS A 402 15.53 6.76 -5.31
C HIS A 402 15.26 5.42 -4.65
N HIS A 403 16.34 4.75 -4.24
CA HIS A 403 16.25 3.55 -3.43
C HIS A 403 16.06 3.97 -1.98
N LEU A 404 14.84 3.78 -1.49
CA LEU A 404 14.40 4.06 -0.13
C LEU A 404 14.45 2.79 0.71
N TYR A 405 14.49 3.02 2.01
CA TYR A 405 14.54 1.97 3.01
C TYR A 405 13.45 2.18 4.04
N MET A 406 12.62 1.16 4.22
CA MET A 406 11.54 1.20 5.21
C MET A 406 12.01 0.46 6.47
N PRO A 407 12.35 1.19 7.55
CA PRO A 407 12.91 0.57 8.74
C PRO A 407 11.89 -0.28 9.48
N GLU A 408 12.40 -1.27 10.21
CA GLU A 408 11.62 -2.11 11.12
C GLU A 408 10.76 -1.30 12.09
N TYR A 409 9.49 -1.71 12.20
CA TYR A 409 8.54 -1.23 13.18
C TYR A 409 7.71 -2.40 13.66
N GLN A 410 7.61 -2.60 14.99
CA GLN A 410 6.76 -3.59 15.70
C GLN A 410 6.26 -4.74 14.81
N LYS A 411 5.19 -4.47 14.04
CA LYS A 411 4.72 -5.27 12.91
C LYS A 411 4.55 -4.38 11.68
N ASN A 412 5.48 -4.40 10.73
CA ASN A 412 5.38 -3.58 9.52
C ASN A 412 4.30 -4.11 8.56
N VAL A 413 4.25 -5.43 8.41
CA VAL A 413 3.41 -6.16 7.47
C VAL A 413 2.83 -7.42 8.10
N ASP A 414 1.76 -7.95 7.52
CA ASP A 414 1.22 -9.26 7.86
C ASP A 414 1.84 -10.36 7.00
N ALA A 415 2.16 -10.05 5.74
CA ALA A 415 2.94 -10.90 4.85
C ALA A 415 3.92 -10.11 3.98
N LEU A 416 5.05 -10.73 3.65
CA LEU A 416 6.08 -10.22 2.74
C LEU A 416 6.29 -11.23 1.62
N VAL A 417 6.06 -10.82 0.37
CA VAL A 417 6.32 -11.64 -0.82
C VAL A 417 7.65 -11.23 -1.43
N ILE A 418 8.63 -12.13 -1.40
CA ILE A 418 10.00 -11.87 -1.85
C ILE A 418 10.23 -12.55 -3.19
N PHE A 419 10.56 -11.74 -4.20
CA PHE A 419 11.02 -12.21 -5.50
C PHE A 419 12.56 -12.29 -5.52
N SER A 420 13.15 -13.17 -6.32
CA SER A 420 14.61 -13.16 -6.47
C SER A 420 15.06 -11.93 -7.24
N HIS A 421 14.43 -11.69 -8.39
CA HIS A 421 14.64 -10.54 -9.26
C HIS A 421 13.33 -9.86 -9.58
N ILE A 422 13.41 -8.60 -10.01
CA ILE A 422 12.29 -7.86 -10.56
C ILE A 422 12.69 -7.31 -11.93
N TYR A 423 11.79 -7.42 -12.91
CA TYR A 423 11.95 -6.93 -14.27
C TYR A 423 10.90 -5.88 -14.64
N PRO A 424 11.13 -5.02 -15.64
CA PRO A 424 10.15 -4.00 -16.03
C PRO A 424 9.02 -4.56 -16.92
N SER A 425 9.13 -5.80 -17.39
CA SER A 425 8.13 -6.48 -18.22
C SER A 425 8.18 -7.99 -18.02
N GLY A 426 7.03 -8.65 -18.08
CA GLY A 426 6.93 -10.12 -18.04
C GLY A 426 7.54 -10.82 -19.26
N LYS A 427 7.91 -10.07 -20.31
CA LYS A 427 8.60 -10.59 -21.50
C LYS A 427 10.11 -10.75 -21.25
N LEU A 428 10.66 -10.02 -20.29
CA LEU A 428 12.06 -10.12 -19.87
C LEU A 428 12.12 -11.20 -18.80
N LYS A 429 12.47 -12.43 -19.20
CA LYS A 429 12.68 -13.53 -18.26
C LYS A 429 14.03 -13.37 -17.54
N SER A 430 14.10 -13.89 -16.31
CA SER A 430 15.34 -14.04 -15.55
C SER A 430 16.48 -14.55 -16.44
N PRO A 431 17.71 -14.03 -16.32
CA PRO A 431 18.86 -14.67 -16.95
C PRO A 431 18.90 -16.11 -16.45
N ASN A 432 18.89 -17.05 -17.39
CA ASN A 432 18.97 -18.49 -17.14
C ASN A 432 20.17 -18.84 -16.25
#